data_AF-A0AAV7JXU3-F1
#
_entry.id   AF-A0AAV7JXU3-F1
#
_cell.length_a   1.000
_cell.length_b   1.000
_cell.length_c   1.000
_cell.angle_alpha   90.00
_cell.angle_beta   90.00
_cell.angle_gamma   90.00
#
_symmetry.space_group_name_H-M   'P 1'
#
loop_
_entity.id
_entity.type
_entity.pdbx_description
1 polymer ?
#
loop_
_entity_poly.entity_id
_entity_poly.type
_entity_poly.pdbx_seq_one_letter_code
_entity_poly.pdbx_strand_id
1 'polypeptide(L)'
;MVDPIASYSQFKKRSDSPKIYQDARDILNHVGFFEGTEKLLEVWLESEPDDPLVENIEENIHVDNEAVTSKSADRSIWPSLRLISEEEWNHILKHYAKCTVLSVISNDKIDAYILSESSLIVFDNKFILKTCGTTTPLAALQPILTFARERCKLSVVKDVFYSRRGYTDPFAQVSPHRSFDEEVKYLSGLFGSASAYILGRLNGDPWYLYTVDNYVKNQQADQTLEILMTSLPSEIMSHFILAVHGTAEEMCEAVGIKSLFPTFIFDLKAFDPCGFSLNGIKGQFYVNCHVTPQTECSYLSLETNWPEKDYTEIVKKLVTTFNPGNVLLTLFVNQSSICPNSILGVKEDDILGYKRVDKQYCEFSNSYNVTLLTITKPSFKL
;
A
#
# COMPACT_ATOMS: atom_id res chain seq x y z
N MET A 1 -38.92 -10.73 -21.22
CA MET A 1 -37.96 -11.30 -20.26
C MET A 1 -36.94 -12.07 -21.05
N VAL A 2 -35.77 -11.46 -21.29
CA VAL A 2 -34.65 -12.10 -21.98
C VAL A 2 -33.50 -12.12 -20.97
N ASP A 3 -32.98 -13.33 -20.77
CA ASP A 3 -31.99 -13.72 -19.78
C ASP A 3 -30.60 -13.11 -20.11
N PRO A 4 -29.91 -12.42 -19.19
CA PRO A 4 -28.67 -11.70 -19.51
C PRO A 4 -27.39 -12.55 -19.56
N ILE A 5 -27.47 -13.88 -19.45
CA ILE A 5 -26.25 -14.72 -19.27
C ILE A 5 -25.67 -15.28 -20.59
N ALA A 6 -26.31 -15.06 -21.74
CA ALA A 6 -25.95 -15.76 -22.97
C ALA A 6 -24.96 -15.05 -23.94
N SER A 7 -24.34 -13.91 -23.61
CA SER A 7 -23.43 -13.21 -24.55
C SER A 7 -21.92 -13.35 -24.29
N TYR A 8 -21.49 -14.01 -23.23
CA TYR A 8 -20.08 -14.05 -22.82
C TYR A 8 -19.17 -15.03 -23.59
N SER A 9 -19.67 -15.75 -24.59
CA SER A 9 -18.91 -16.79 -25.30
C SER A 9 -18.29 -16.36 -26.64
N GLN A 10 -18.42 -15.10 -27.07
CA GLN A 10 -17.90 -14.64 -28.38
C GLN A 10 -16.65 -13.75 -28.35
N PHE A 11 -16.07 -13.46 -27.18
CA PHE A 11 -14.91 -12.56 -27.08
C PHE A 11 -13.53 -13.23 -27.14
N LYS A 12 -13.44 -14.55 -27.32
CA LYS A 12 -12.15 -15.21 -27.53
C LYS A 12 -11.71 -15.11 -28.99
N LYS A 13 -10.74 -14.19 -29.21
CA LYS A 13 -9.92 -13.89 -30.41
C LYS A 13 -10.21 -12.54 -31.07
N ARG A 14 -9.79 -11.44 -30.43
CA ARG A 14 -9.47 -10.19 -31.13
C ARG A 14 -8.19 -9.57 -30.56
N SER A 15 -7.05 -10.09 -31.00
CA SER A 15 -5.78 -9.39 -30.95
C SER A 15 -5.88 -8.10 -31.78
N ASP A 16 -5.48 -6.97 -31.20
CA ASP A 16 -5.09 -5.71 -31.86
C ASP A 16 -6.04 -5.12 -32.91
N SER A 17 -7.33 -4.94 -32.59
CA SER A 17 -8.21 -4.13 -33.45
C SER A 17 -8.31 -2.67 -32.96
N PRO A 18 -8.10 -1.64 -33.81
CA PRO A 18 -8.25 -0.23 -33.43
C PRO A 18 -9.58 0.12 -32.77
N LYS A 19 -10.62 -0.69 -33.02
CA LYS A 19 -11.95 -0.55 -32.42
C LYS A 19 -11.94 -0.80 -30.90
N ILE A 20 -11.18 -1.79 -30.42
CA ILE A 20 -11.08 -2.09 -28.98
C ILE A 20 -10.50 -0.90 -28.22
N TYR A 21 -9.49 -0.24 -28.77
CA TYR A 21 -8.86 0.94 -28.14
C TYR A 21 -9.76 2.18 -28.17
N GLN A 22 -10.62 2.32 -29.19
CA GLN A 22 -11.62 3.38 -29.21
C GLN A 22 -12.71 3.13 -28.16
N ASP A 23 -13.25 1.90 -28.11
CA ASP A 23 -14.25 1.50 -27.12
C ASP A 23 -13.67 1.61 -25.68
N ALA A 24 -12.39 1.29 -25.50
CA ALA A 24 -11.65 1.46 -24.25
C ALA A 24 -11.57 2.93 -23.79
N ARG A 25 -11.24 3.85 -24.70
CA ARG A 25 -11.22 5.29 -24.39
C ARG A 25 -12.60 5.78 -23.97
N ASP A 26 -13.64 5.31 -24.65
CA ASP A 26 -15.01 5.66 -24.31
C ASP A 26 -15.35 5.14 -22.90
N ILE A 27 -14.97 3.91 -22.53
CA ILE A 27 -15.13 3.39 -21.16
C ILE A 27 -14.42 4.30 -20.15
N LEU A 28 -13.14 4.63 -20.34
CA LEU A 28 -12.37 5.45 -19.40
C LEU A 28 -12.90 6.87 -19.22
N ASN A 29 -13.69 7.36 -20.17
CA ASN A 29 -14.31 8.69 -20.12
C ASN A 29 -15.73 8.67 -19.55
N HIS A 30 -16.41 7.51 -19.52
CA HIS A 30 -17.78 7.39 -19.02
C HIS A 30 -17.87 6.79 -17.61
N VAL A 31 -16.80 6.14 -17.13
CA VAL A 31 -16.70 5.76 -15.71
C VAL A 31 -16.47 7.05 -14.92
N GLY A 32 -17.40 7.36 -14.02
CA GLY A 32 -17.36 8.58 -13.22
C GLY A 32 -16.11 8.70 -12.35
N PHE A 33 -15.96 9.86 -11.73
CA PHE A 33 -14.84 10.16 -10.85
C PHE A 33 -14.69 9.13 -9.73
N PHE A 34 -13.44 8.74 -9.47
CA PHE A 34 -13.04 7.90 -8.36
C PHE A 34 -11.77 8.48 -7.73
N GLU A 35 -11.74 8.64 -6.41
CA GLU A 35 -10.54 9.12 -5.72
C GLU A 35 -9.52 7.98 -5.62
N GLY A 36 -8.61 7.92 -6.59
CA GLY A 36 -7.50 6.96 -6.58
C GLY A 36 -6.50 7.19 -5.46
N THR A 37 -6.42 8.42 -4.92
CA THR A 37 -5.49 8.76 -3.84
C THR A 37 -5.75 7.93 -2.58
N GLU A 38 -4.71 7.26 -2.12
CA GLU A 38 -4.79 6.33 -1.00
C GLU A 38 -4.56 7.01 0.35
N LYS A 39 -5.14 6.39 1.38
CA LYS A 39 -4.89 6.62 2.79
C LYS A 39 -4.12 5.41 3.30
N LEU A 40 -2.92 5.61 3.83
CA LEU A 40 -2.03 4.56 4.30
C LEU A 40 -1.92 4.63 5.82
N LEU A 41 -2.25 3.53 6.50
CA LEU A 41 -2.14 3.38 7.94
C LEU A 41 -1.25 2.18 8.26
N GLU A 42 -0.08 2.43 8.83
CA GLU A 42 0.82 1.41 9.37
C GLU A 42 0.91 1.54 10.89
N VAL A 43 0.72 0.43 11.60
CA VAL A 43 0.78 0.40 13.07
C VAL A 43 1.60 -0.79 13.53
N TRP A 44 2.57 -0.52 14.40
CA TRP A 44 3.42 -1.50 15.05
C TRP A 44 2.98 -1.68 16.49
N LEU A 45 2.87 -2.94 16.91
CA LEU A 45 2.39 -3.34 18.22
C LEU A 45 3.40 -4.24 18.93
N GLU A 46 3.33 -4.25 20.26
CA GLU A 46 4.11 -5.12 21.14
C GLU A 46 3.20 -5.66 22.26
N SER A 47 3.62 -6.76 22.87
CA SER A 47 3.02 -7.27 24.09
C SER A 47 3.44 -6.43 25.30
N GLU A 48 2.67 -6.49 26.39
CA GLU A 48 3.11 -5.87 27.65
C GLU A 48 4.41 -6.52 28.15
N PRO A 49 5.35 -5.74 28.72
CA PRO A 49 6.61 -6.25 29.26
C PRO A 49 6.45 -7.31 30.37
N ASP A 50 5.33 -7.28 31.12
CA ASP A 50 5.09 -8.14 32.29
C ASP A 50 4.02 -9.23 32.02
N ASP A 51 3.81 -9.68 30.78
CA ASP A 51 2.91 -10.82 30.52
C ASP A 51 3.56 -12.12 31.05
N PRO A 52 3.03 -12.76 32.11
CA PRO A 52 3.64 -13.93 32.75
C PRO A 52 3.75 -15.15 31.83
N LEU A 53 3.11 -15.14 30.66
CA LEU A 53 3.27 -16.18 29.65
C LEU A 53 4.49 -15.96 28.73
N VAL A 54 5.04 -14.74 28.64
CA VAL A 54 6.23 -14.42 27.85
C VAL A 54 7.51 -14.85 28.59
N GLU A 55 7.59 -14.62 29.91
CA GLU A 55 8.71 -15.09 30.74
C GLU A 55 8.86 -16.63 30.72
N ASN A 56 7.73 -17.36 30.70
CA ASN A 56 7.72 -18.82 30.65
C ASN A 56 8.16 -19.40 29.29
N ILE A 57 8.26 -18.58 28.23
CA ILE A 57 8.76 -19.04 26.92
C ILE A 57 10.28 -18.99 26.88
N GLU A 58 10.92 -17.97 27.46
CA GLU A 58 12.37 -17.85 27.49
C GLU A 58 13.03 -18.95 28.35
N GLU A 59 12.40 -19.37 29.45
CA GLU A 59 12.90 -20.47 30.29
C GLU A 59 12.79 -21.86 29.62
N ASN A 60 11.88 -22.04 28.67
CA ASN A 60 11.69 -23.31 27.96
C ASN A 60 12.53 -23.45 26.68
N ILE A 61 13.33 -22.43 26.31
CA ILE A 61 14.31 -22.49 25.22
C ILE A 61 15.71 -22.69 25.83
N HIS A 62 15.85 -23.70 26.69
CA HIS A 62 17.15 -24.34 26.89
C HIS A 62 17.31 -25.43 25.83
N VAL A 63 18.27 -25.16 24.96
CA VAL A 63 18.63 -25.89 23.75
C VAL A 63 19.06 -27.32 24.09
N ASP A 64 18.21 -28.29 23.78
CA ASP A 64 18.69 -29.62 23.37
C ASP A 64 18.78 -29.64 21.84
N ASN A 65 20.01 -29.74 21.36
CA ASN A 65 20.37 -29.85 19.94
C ASN A 65 19.90 -31.18 19.36
N GLU A 66 18.63 -31.33 19.04
CA GLU A 66 18.20 -32.34 18.06
C GLU A 66 17.13 -31.77 17.12
N ALA A 67 17.29 -32.12 15.84
CA ALA A 67 16.45 -31.68 14.73
C ALA A 67 15.01 -32.18 14.90
N VAL A 68 14.16 -31.38 15.56
CA VAL A 68 12.72 -31.60 15.58
C VAL A 68 12.09 -30.77 14.47
N THR A 69 11.70 -31.45 13.40
CA THR A 69 10.76 -30.93 12.41
C THR A 69 9.37 -30.81 13.04
N SER A 70 9.09 -29.75 13.80
CA SER A 70 7.77 -29.52 14.40
C SER A 70 6.88 -28.64 13.50
N LYS A 71 6.28 -29.27 12.48
CA LYS A 71 5.04 -28.76 11.90
C LYS A 71 3.88 -28.98 12.89
N SER A 72 3.82 -28.21 13.98
CA SER A 72 2.61 -27.94 14.80
C SER A 72 2.95 -27.34 16.19
N ALA A 73 3.81 -26.32 16.28
CA ALA A 73 3.79 -25.49 17.49
C ALA A 73 2.45 -24.74 17.53
N ASP A 74 1.72 -24.84 18.63
CA ASP A 74 0.44 -24.19 18.83
C ASP A 74 0.63 -22.66 18.75
N ARG A 75 0.23 -22.07 17.62
CA ARG A 75 0.35 -20.62 17.36
C ARG A 75 -0.47 -19.80 18.36
N SER A 76 -1.43 -20.39 19.09
CA SER A 76 -2.27 -19.69 20.07
C SER A 76 -1.51 -19.16 21.30
N ILE A 77 -0.26 -19.60 21.50
CA ILE A 77 0.57 -19.15 22.62
C ILE A 77 1.28 -17.84 22.28
N TRP A 78 1.64 -17.63 21.02
CA TRP A 78 2.50 -16.54 20.56
C TRP A 78 1.70 -15.28 20.17
N PRO A 79 2.07 -14.09 20.66
CA PRO A 79 1.43 -12.85 20.25
C PRO A 79 1.54 -12.63 18.74
N SER A 80 0.41 -12.54 18.04
CA SER A 80 0.38 -12.33 16.59
C SER A 80 -0.95 -11.78 16.10
N LEU A 81 -0.94 -10.70 15.32
CA LEU A 81 -2.10 -10.16 14.61
C LEU A 81 -2.69 -11.16 13.60
N ARG A 82 -1.91 -12.15 13.16
CA ARG A 82 -2.35 -13.21 12.25
C ARG A 82 -3.26 -14.24 12.91
N LEU A 83 -3.54 -14.08 14.21
CA LEU A 83 -4.59 -14.81 14.93
C LEU A 83 -6.00 -14.24 14.65
N ILE A 84 -6.10 -13.02 14.12
CA ILE A 84 -7.36 -12.47 13.62
C ILE A 84 -7.68 -13.15 12.30
N SER A 85 -8.79 -13.88 12.25
CA SER A 85 -9.23 -14.62 11.07
C SER A 85 -9.60 -13.71 9.91
N GLU A 86 -9.60 -14.24 8.70
CA GLU A 86 -10.08 -13.52 7.50
C GLU A 86 -11.52 -12.99 7.69
N GLU A 87 -12.38 -13.76 8.35
CA GLU A 87 -13.77 -13.40 8.63
C GLU A 87 -13.87 -12.22 9.60
N GLU A 88 -13.05 -12.20 10.64
CA GLU A 88 -12.94 -11.08 11.58
C GLU A 88 -12.36 -9.84 10.90
N TRP A 89 -11.30 -9.99 10.10
CA TRP A 89 -10.76 -8.88 9.29
C TRP A 89 -11.82 -8.30 8.35
N ASN A 90 -12.52 -9.16 7.60
CA ASN A 90 -13.56 -8.72 6.68
C ASN A 90 -14.73 -8.05 7.43
N HIS A 91 -15.07 -8.51 8.63
CA HIS A 91 -16.05 -7.84 9.49
C HIS A 91 -15.58 -6.43 9.87
N ILE A 92 -14.36 -6.28 10.40
CA ILE A 92 -13.81 -4.98 10.78
C ILE A 92 -13.77 -4.03 9.58
N LEU A 93 -13.21 -4.49 8.45
CA LEU A 93 -13.05 -3.67 7.26
C LEU A 93 -14.41 -3.24 6.69
N LYS A 94 -15.38 -4.16 6.59
CA LYS A 94 -16.71 -3.86 6.03
C LYS A 94 -17.46 -2.84 6.88
N HIS A 95 -17.42 -2.99 8.20
CA HIS A 95 -18.21 -2.15 9.09
C HIS A 95 -17.55 -0.81 9.40
N TYR A 96 -16.22 -0.74 9.44
CA TYR A 96 -15.50 0.44 9.88
C TYR A 96 -14.66 1.12 8.80
N ALA A 97 -13.95 0.37 7.94
CA ALA A 97 -13.17 0.94 6.83
C ALA A 97 -13.99 1.17 5.55
N LYS A 98 -15.17 0.54 5.45
CA LYS A 98 -16.08 0.57 4.29
C LYS A 98 -15.49 -0.10 3.05
N CYS A 99 -14.72 -1.18 3.26
CA CYS A 99 -14.21 -2.05 2.19
C CYS A 99 -14.33 -3.52 2.61
N THR A 100 -14.24 -4.44 1.66
CA THR A 100 -14.33 -5.90 1.93
C THR A 100 -13.09 -6.63 1.43
N VAL A 101 -12.77 -7.76 2.06
CA VAL A 101 -11.76 -8.69 1.56
C VAL A 101 -12.27 -9.36 0.29
N LEU A 102 -11.42 -9.44 -0.74
CA LEU A 102 -11.69 -10.13 -2.00
C LEU A 102 -10.92 -11.44 -2.13
N SER A 103 -9.68 -11.45 -1.65
CA SER A 103 -8.78 -12.60 -1.68
C SER A 103 -7.62 -12.38 -0.71
N VAL A 104 -6.93 -13.47 -0.36
CA VAL A 104 -5.76 -13.48 0.50
C VAL A 104 -4.71 -14.44 -0.04
N ILE A 105 -3.44 -14.03 0.05
CA ILE A 105 -2.30 -14.93 -0.05
C ILE A 105 -1.47 -14.85 1.22
N SER A 106 -0.86 -15.98 1.61
CA SER A 106 -0.14 -16.11 2.86
C SER A 106 1.20 -16.80 2.68
N ASN A 107 2.17 -16.44 3.50
CA ASN A 107 3.41 -17.18 3.71
C ASN A 107 3.72 -17.28 5.22
N ASP A 108 4.92 -17.72 5.59
CA ASP A 108 5.27 -17.89 7.01
C ASP A 108 5.34 -16.59 7.82
N LYS A 109 5.40 -15.41 7.17
CA LYS A 109 5.61 -14.10 7.80
C LYS A 109 4.46 -13.11 7.58
N ILE A 110 3.72 -13.22 6.48
CA ILE A 110 2.73 -12.23 6.05
C ILE A 110 1.45 -12.91 5.55
N ASP A 111 0.31 -12.31 5.88
CA ASP A 111 -0.95 -12.46 5.15
C ASP A 111 -1.25 -11.17 4.38
N ALA A 112 -1.44 -11.25 3.08
CA ALA A 112 -1.72 -10.11 2.21
C ALA A 112 -3.09 -10.24 1.56
N TYR A 113 -3.98 -9.31 1.90
CA TYR A 113 -5.36 -9.28 1.48
C TYR A 113 -5.55 -8.24 0.37
N ILE A 114 -6.14 -8.64 -0.75
CA ILE A 114 -6.70 -7.69 -1.71
C ILE A 114 -8.08 -7.28 -1.20
N LEU A 115 -8.33 -5.98 -1.15
CA LEU A 115 -9.59 -5.39 -0.74
C LEU A 115 -10.38 -4.90 -1.96
N SER A 116 -11.67 -4.62 -1.76
CA SER A 116 -12.49 -3.92 -2.75
C SER A 116 -11.94 -2.54 -3.11
N GLU A 117 -11.19 -1.93 -2.19
CA GLU A 117 -10.66 -0.57 -2.28
C GLU A 117 -9.20 -0.55 -1.76
N SER A 118 -8.27 -1.21 -2.48
CA SER A 118 -6.81 -1.36 -2.18
C SER A 118 -6.41 -2.63 -1.38
N SER A 119 -5.63 -2.54 -0.29
CA SER A 119 -4.91 -3.69 0.30
C SER A 119 -4.77 -3.63 1.84
N LEU A 120 -4.71 -4.81 2.47
CA LEU A 120 -4.29 -4.98 3.87
C LEU A 120 -3.14 -5.99 3.94
N ILE A 121 -2.03 -5.63 4.59
CA ILE A 121 -0.88 -6.50 4.84
C ILE A 121 -0.76 -6.72 6.35
N VAL A 122 -0.75 -7.99 6.79
CA VAL A 122 -0.72 -8.37 8.21
C VAL A 122 0.53 -9.18 8.50
N PHE A 123 1.34 -8.68 9.44
CA PHE A 123 2.50 -9.36 10.04
C PHE A 123 2.13 -9.84 11.44
N ASP A 124 3.04 -10.49 12.15
CA ASP A 124 2.80 -10.87 13.54
C ASP A 124 2.57 -9.65 14.45
N ASN A 125 3.39 -8.60 14.30
CA ASN A 125 3.39 -7.45 15.21
C ASN A 125 3.07 -6.11 14.53
N LYS A 126 2.70 -6.12 13.24
CA LYS A 126 2.28 -4.91 12.54
C LYS A 126 1.22 -5.18 11.48
N PHE A 127 0.44 -4.16 11.15
CA PHE A 127 -0.42 -4.19 9.98
C PHE A 127 -0.25 -2.92 9.15
N ILE A 128 -0.53 -3.03 7.87
CA ILE A 128 -0.56 -1.94 6.90
C ILE A 128 -1.91 -1.98 6.21
N LEU A 129 -2.76 -1.02 6.50
CA LEU A 129 -4.07 -0.85 5.87
C LEU A 129 -4.00 0.33 4.90
N LYS A 130 -4.10 0.02 3.61
CA LYS A 130 -4.14 1.01 2.54
C LYS A 130 -5.50 0.98 1.87
N THR A 131 -6.17 2.13 1.81
CA THR A 131 -7.50 2.22 1.21
C THR A 131 -7.68 3.48 0.36
N CYS A 132 -8.48 3.39 -0.71
CA CYS A 132 -8.77 4.50 -1.64
C CYS A 132 -10.26 4.87 -1.65
N GLY A 133 -10.68 5.77 -2.55
CA GLY A 133 -12.06 6.25 -2.61
C GLY A 133 -12.48 7.04 -1.36
N THR A 134 -13.70 6.79 -0.89
CA THR A 134 -14.28 7.41 0.32
C THR A 134 -14.21 6.50 1.55
N THR A 135 -13.32 5.52 1.55
CA THR A 135 -13.09 4.60 2.68
C THR A 135 -12.55 5.33 3.92
N THR A 136 -12.72 4.69 5.07
CA THR A 136 -12.44 5.29 6.40
C THR A 136 -11.49 4.42 7.24
N PRO A 137 -10.23 4.22 6.83
CA PRO A 137 -9.30 3.33 7.52
C PRO A 137 -9.03 3.74 8.97
N LEU A 138 -9.04 5.04 9.29
CA LEU A 138 -8.89 5.51 10.66
C LEU A 138 -10.06 5.09 11.56
N ALA A 139 -11.28 4.96 11.03
CA ALA A 139 -12.41 4.48 11.81
C ALA A 139 -12.29 2.98 12.18
N ALA A 140 -11.48 2.21 11.43
CA ALA A 140 -11.19 0.81 11.74
C ALA A 140 -10.09 0.63 12.79
N LEU A 141 -9.28 1.66 13.06
CA LEU A 141 -8.11 1.56 13.94
C LEU A 141 -8.47 1.11 15.36
N GLN A 142 -9.44 1.75 16.01
CA GLN A 142 -9.83 1.38 17.37
C GLN A 142 -10.40 -0.05 17.48
N PRO A 143 -11.29 -0.51 16.58
CA PRO A 143 -11.65 -1.93 16.47
C PRO A 143 -10.43 -2.86 16.33
N ILE A 144 -9.49 -2.55 15.43
CA ILE A 144 -8.29 -3.38 15.22
C ILE A 144 -7.45 -3.47 16.50
N LEU A 145 -7.22 -2.36 17.19
CA LEU A 145 -6.48 -2.33 18.46
C LEU A 145 -7.19 -3.14 19.56
N THR A 146 -8.53 -3.19 19.54
CA THR A 146 -9.31 -4.01 20.47
C THR A 146 -9.08 -5.49 20.20
N PHE A 147 -9.17 -5.93 18.94
CA PHE A 147 -8.86 -7.30 18.55
C PHE A 147 -7.40 -7.67 18.86
N ALA A 148 -6.46 -6.76 18.59
CA ALA A 148 -5.04 -6.98 18.88
C ALA A 148 -4.79 -7.23 20.37
N ARG A 149 -5.43 -6.45 21.25
CA ARG A 149 -5.34 -6.64 22.70
C ARG A 149 -5.98 -7.97 23.14
N GLU A 150 -7.23 -8.18 22.75
CA GLU A 150 -8.06 -9.25 23.30
C GLU A 150 -7.72 -10.63 22.72
N ARG A 151 -7.31 -10.69 21.44
CA ARG A 151 -7.03 -11.95 20.74
C ARG A 151 -5.56 -12.21 20.52
N CYS A 152 -4.77 -11.16 20.35
CA CYS A 152 -3.39 -11.29 19.88
C CYS A 152 -2.36 -11.02 20.97
N LYS A 153 -2.77 -10.62 22.18
CA LYS A 153 -1.89 -10.20 23.28
C LYS A 153 -0.93 -9.07 22.87
N LEU A 154 -1.41 -8.17 22.01
CA LEU A 154 -0.67 -7.02 21.50
C LEU A 154 -1.42 -5.76 21.92
N SER A 155 -1.00 -5.14 23.02
CA SER A 155 -1.69 -4.01 23.66
C SER A 155 -0.89 -2.71 23.63
N VAL A 156 0.43 -2.78 23.41
CA VAL A 156 1.33 -1.63 23.38
C VAL A 156 1.49 -1.18 21.95
N VAL A 157 1.25 0.10 21.68
CA VAL A 157 1.49 0.71 20.37
C VAL A 157 2.91 1.25 20.33
N LYS A 158 3.75 0.63 19.51
CA LYS A 158 5.16 1.00 19.35
C LYS A 158 5.32 2.19 18.42
N ASP A 159 4.73 2.09 17.24
CA ASP A 159 4.84 3.11 16.20
C ASP A 159 3.56 3.18 15.37
N VAL A 160 3.31 4.35 14.80
CA VAL A 160 2.16 4.66 13.97
C VAL A 160 2.63 5.57 12.86
N PHE A 161 2.27 5.21 11.63
CA PHE A 161 2.43 6.08 10.47
C PHE A 161 1.07 6.15 9.78
N TYR A 162 0.50 7.34 9.74
CA TYR A 162 -0.64 7.62 8.88
C TYR A 162 -0.22 8.64 7.84
N SER A 163 -0.30 8.26 6.57
CA SER A 163 0.09 9.14 5.47
C SER A 163 -0.89 9.12 4.32
N ARG A 164 -0.88 10.20 3.55
CA ARG A 164 -1.57 10.30 2.27
C ARG A 164 -1.09 11.49 1.47
N ARG A 165 -1.29 11.43 0.16
CA ARG A 165 -1.21 12.62 -0.70
C ARG A 165 -2.45 13.52 -0.53
N GLY A 166 -2.39 14.74 -1.04
CA GLY A 166 -3.57 15.57 -1.22
C GLY A 166 -4.62 14.89 -2.10
N TYR A 167 -5.88 14.98 -1.69
CA TYR A 167 -7.01 14.46 -2.46
C TYR A 167 -7.22 15.26 -3.74
N THR A 168 -7.71 14.58 -4.76
CA THR A 168 -8.22 15.22 -5.98
C THR A 168 -9.55 15.92 -5.70
N ASP A 169 -10.45 15.25 -4.96
CA ASP A 169 -11.70 15.81 -4.45
C ASP A 169 -11.80 15.65 -2.91
N PRO A 170 -11.28 16.62 -2.14
CA PRO A 170 -11.36 16.57 -0.68
C PRO A 170 -12.80 16.69 -0.15
N PHE A 171 -13.75 17.22 -0.91
CA PHE A 171 -15.13 17.42 -0.44
C PHE A 171 -15.95 16.13 -0.47
N ALA A 172 -15.55 15.14 -1.27
CA ALA A 172 -16.16 13.82 -1.29
C ALA A 172 -15.80 12.96 -0.06
N GLN A 173 -14.74 13.33 0.67
CA GLN A 173 -14.27 12.55 1.81
C GLN A 173 -15.22 12.65 3.00
N VAL A 174 -15.26 11.58 3.80
CA VAL A 174 -16.13 11.47 4.98
C VAL A 174 -15.30 11.48 6.26
N SER A 175 -15.89 11.88 7.38
CA SER A 175 -15.19 11.90 8.68
C SER A 175 -14.63 10.51 9.02
N PRO A 176 -13.39 10.41 9.57
CA PRO A 176 -12.52 11.49 10.02
C PRO A 176 -11.56 12.05 8.95
N HIS A 177 -11.84 11.89 7.65
CA HIS A 177 -10.91 12.16 6.54
C HIS A 177 -11.18 13.44 5.73
N ARG A 178 -12.01 14.38 6.23
CA ARG A 178 -12.37 15.58 5.44
C ARG A 178 -11.24 16.60 5.35
N SER A 179 -10.31 16.56 6.29
CA SER A 179 -9.11 17.38 6.28
C SER A 179 -8.00 16.70 7.07
N PHE A 180 -6.75 17.12 6.84
CA PHE A 180 -5.64 16.61 7.63
C PHE A 180 -5.76 17.00 9.10
N ASP A 181 -6.29 18.19 9.42
CA ASP A 181 -6.55 18.59 10.81
C ASP A 181 -7.55 17.66 11.52
N GLU A 182 -8.58 17.17 10.82
CA GLU A 182 -9.53 16.21 11.38
C GLU A 182 -8.86 14.86 11.65
N GLU A 183 -8.03 14.39 10.73
CA GLU A 183 -7.28 13.13 10.85
C GLU A 183 -6.28 13.18 12.01
N VAL A 184 -5.52 14.28 12.12
CA VAL A 184 -4.60 14.53 13.24
C VAL A 184 -5.36 14.58 14.55
N LYS A 185 -6.49 15.30 14.62
CA LYS A 185 -7.29 15.38 15.85
C LYS A 185 -7.83 14.01 16.27
N TYR A 186 -8.28 13.19 15.31
CA TYR A 186 -8.73 11.83 15.58
C TYR A 186 -7.60 10.97 16.16
N LEU A 187 -6.45 10.95 15.49
CA LEU A 187 -5.29 10.16 15.89
C LEU A 187 -4.68 10.61 17.23
N SER A 188 -4.53 11.92 17.46
CA SER A 188 -4.06 12.46 18.75
C SER A 188 -5.01 12.14 19.90
N GLY A 189 -6.30 11.95 19.63
CA GLY A 189 -7.25 11.45 20.62
C GLY A 189 -7.00 10.01 21.06
N LEU A 190 -6.32 9.21 20.23
CA LEU A 190 -5.95 7.82 20.51
C LEU A 190 -4.56 7.69 21.14
N PHE A 191 -3.58 8.44 20.65
CA PHE A 191 -2.16 8.23 20.99
C PHE A 191 -1.50 9.34 21.80
N GLY A 192 -2.16 10.49 22.01
CA GLY A 192 -1.60 11.60 22.76
C GLY A 192 -0.47 12.32 22.01
N SER A 193 0.76 12.23 22.51
CA SER A 193 1.95 12.92 21.96
C SER A 193 2.30 12.40 20.57
N ALA A 194 2.07 13.24 19.56
CA ALA A 194 2.34 12.89 18.17
C ALA A 194 2.73 14.12 17.36
N SER A 195 3.33 13.86 16.20
CA SER A 195 3.82 14.86 15.27
C SER A 195 3.11 14.71 13.93
N ALA A 196 2.72 15.85 13.35
CA ALA A 196 2.10 15.93 12.04
C ALA A 196 2.96 16.81 11.12
N TYR A 197 3.17 16.35 9.89
CA TYR A 197 4.03 16.97 8.89
C TYR A 197 3.27 17.13 7.59
N ILE A 198 3.59 18.20 6.88
CA ILE A 198 3.16 18.42 5.50
C ILE A 198 4.44 18.63 4.69
N LEU A 199 4.70 17.71 3.78
CA LEU A 199 5.83 17.75 2.85
C LEU A 199 5.33 18.09 1.44
N GLY A 200 6.25 18.55 0.61
CA GLY A 200 5.94 19.03 -0.75
C GLY A 200 5.47 20.49 -0.77
N ARG A 201 4.86 20.90 -1.87
CA ARG A 201 4.33 22.26 -2.05
C ARG A 201 2.89 22.35 -1.57
N LEU A 202 2.61 23.23 -0.61
CA LEU A 202 1.25 23.48 -0.13
C LEU A 202 0.30 23.98 -1.24
N ASN A 203 0.84 24.72 -2.20
CA ASN A 203 0.12 25.22 -3.37
C ASN A 203 0.26 24.31 -4.60
N GLY A 204 0.71 23.06 -4.40
CA GLY A 204 0.91 22.08 -5.45
C GLY A 204 0.42 20.72 -4.98
N ASP A 205 1.37 19.82 -4.74
CA ASP A 205 1.09 18.43 -4.42
C ASP A 205 1.63 18.10 -3.02
N PRO A 206 0.87 18.42 -1.95
CA PRO A 206 1.29 18.14 -0.59
C PRO A 206 1.14 16.65 -0.27
N TRP A 207 2.02 16.17 0.59
CA TRP A 207 1.91 14.85 1.20
C TRP A 207 1.92 15.00 2.72
N TYR A 208 0.97 14.34 3.34
CA TYR A 208 0.65 14.46 4.76
C TYR A 208 1.16 13.24 5.50
N LEU A 209 1.73 13.47 6.69
CA LEU A 209 2.21 12.41 7.56
C LEU A 209 1.89 12.73 9.01
N TYR A 210 1.26 11.80 9.69
CA TYR A 210 1.14 11.75 11.14
C TYR A 210 1.96 10.57 11.66
N THR A 211 2.74 10.80 12.71
CA THR A 211 3.46 9.74 13.42
C THR A 211 3.56 10.04 14.91
N VAL A 212 3.71 8.99 15.73
CA VAL A 212 3.81 9.12 17.19
C VAL A 212 5.25 9.39 17.61
N ASP A 213 5.42 10.22 18.63
CA ASP A 213 6.75 10.63 19.10
C ASP A 213 7.29 9.62 20.13
N ASN A 214 7.49 8.38 19.70
CA ASN A 214 7.98 7.29 20.53
C ASN A 214 9.48 7.07 20.26
N TYR A 215 10.33 7.46 21.21
CA TYR A 215 11.76 7.15 21.15
C TYR A 215 12.00 5.68 21.50
N VAL A 216 11.66 4.77 20.59
CA VAL A 216 12.05 3.37 20.67
C VAL A 216 12.96 3.10 19.49
N LYS A 217 14.24 2.80 19.76
CA LYS A 217 15.17 2.38 18.70
C LYS A 217 14.64 1.09 18.07
N ASN A 218 14.09 1.18 16.87
CA ASN A 218 13.77 0.00 16.10
C ASN A 218 15.09 -0.66 15.66
N GLN A 219 15.40 -1.82 16.23
CA GLN A 219 16.62 -2.54 15.88
C GLN A 219 16.46 -3.30 14.55
N GLN A 220 15.24 -3.60 14.14
CA GLN A 220 14.96 -4.32 12.91
C GLN A 220 15.14 -3.41 11.70
N ALA A 221 15.90 -3.85 10.70
CA ALA A 221 16.05 -3.15 9.42
C ALA A 221 14.68 -2.99 8.74
N ASP A 222 14.31 -1.76 8.43
CA ASP A 222 13.03 -1.44 7.80
C ASP A 222 13.17 -0.26 6.84
N GLN A 223 12.48 -0.39 5.71
CA GLN A 223 12.36 0.66 4.71
C GLN A 223 11.11 0.44 3.89
N THR A 224 10.49 1.54 3.46
CA THR A 224 9.26 1.52 2.66
C THR A 224 9.39 2.55 1.56
N LEU A 225 9.25 2.10 0.31
CA LEU A 225 9.17 2.94 -0.87
C LEU A 225 7.72 3.01 -1.32
N GLU A 226 7.17 4.22 -1.49
CA GLU A 226 5.94 4.46 -2.23
C GLU A 226 6.24 5.28 -3.49
N ILE A 227 5.60 4.91 -4.61
CA ILE A 227 5.65 5.64 -5.87
C ILE A 227 4.22 5.91 -6.31
N LEU A 228 3.82 7.18 -6.27
CA LEU A 228 2.49 7.66 -6.60
C LEU A 228 2.55 8.42 -7.92
N MET A 229 1.79 7.98 -8.92
CA MET A 229 1.84 8.48 -10.28
C MET A 229 0.50 9.07 -10.68
N THR A 230 0.50 10.22 -11.35
CA THR A 230 -0.70 10.82 -11.94
C THR A 230 -0.49 11.31 -13.35
N SER A 231 -1.61 11.62 -14.01
CA SER A 231 -1.64 12.05 -15.40
C SER A 231 -1.03 10.99 -16.31
N LEU A 232 -1.48 9.74 -16.12
CA LEU A 232 -1.01 8.60 -16.90
C LEU A 232 -1.65 8.62 -18.29
N PRO A 233 -0.91 8.25 -19.36
CA PRO A 233 -1.46 8.23 -20.70
C PRO A 233 -2.60 7.21 -20.83
N SER A 234 -3.71 7.58 -21.48
CA SER A 234 -4.85 6.68 -21.70
C SER A 234 -4.48 5.40 -22.48
N GLU A 235 -3.43 5.45 -23.31
CA GLU A 235 -2.89 4.26 -23.98
C GLU A 235 -2.41 3.22 -22.97
N ILE A 236 -1.61 3.63 -21.98
CA ILE A 236 -1.16 2.77 -20.89
C ILE A 236 -2.34 2.34 -20.01
N MET A 237 -3.21 3.29 -19.64
CA MET A 237 -4.37 2.99 -18.78
C MET A 237 -5.38 2.04 -19.42
N SER A 238 -5.42 1.96 -20.76
CA SER A 238 -6.29 1.02 -21.47
C SER A 238 -5.96 -0.46 -21.20
N HIS A 239 -4.72 -0.76 -20.78
CA HIS A 239 -4.34 -2.10 -20.35
C HIS A 239 -5.04 -2.55 -19.06
N PHE A 240 -5.69 -1.65 -18.33
CA PHE A 240 -6.39 -1.96 -17.08
C PHE A 240 -7.91 -1.95 -17.23
N ILE A 241 -8.40 -2.22 -18.44
CA ILE A 241 -9.82 -2.36 -18.78
C ILE A 241 -10.12 -3.84 -18.99
N LEU A 242 -11.15 -4.35 -18.31
CA LEU A 242 -11.47 -5.77 -18.33
C LEU A 242 -11.82 -6.26 -19.75
N ALA A 243 -12.46 -5.44 -20.56
CA ALA A 243 -12.78 -5.77 -21.95
C ALA A 243 -11.54 -5.88 -22.89
N VAL A 244 -10.39 -5.34 -22.49
CA VAL A 244 -9.15 -5.36 -23.29
C VAL A 244 -8.35 -6.64 -23.04
N HIS A 245 -8.13 -7.02 -21.78
CA HIS A 245 -7.29 -8.17 -21.39
C HIS A 245 -8.06 -9.33 -20.73
N GLY A 246 -9.37 -9.21 -20.46
CA GLY A 246 -10.20 -10.31 -19.95
C GLY A 246 -9.94 -10.81 -18.52
N THR A 247 -8.68 -10.84 -18.05
CA THR A 247 -8.27 -11.27 -16.71
C THR A 247 -7.18 -10.36 -16.14
N ALA A 248 -6.99 -10.44 -14.82
CA ALA A 248 -5.95 -9.67 -14.12
C ALA A 248 -4.53 -10.13 -14.51
N GLU A 249 -4.35 -11.42 -14.81
CA GLU A 249 -3.08 -11.98 -15.27
C GLU A 249 -2.63 -11.34 -16.58
N GLU A 250 -3.53 -11.28 -17.57
CA GLU A 250 -3.25 -10.69 -18.88
C GLU A 250 -2.91 -9.18 -18.75
N MET A 251 -3.65 -8.43 -17.89
CA MET A 251 -3.31 -7.03 -17.58
C MET A 251 -1.90 -6.90 -16.99
N CYS A 252 -1.58 -7.75 -16.01
CA CYS A 252 -0.31 -7.72 -15.30
C CYS A 252 0.87 -8.09 -16.21
N GLU A 253 0.69 -9.07 -17.10
CA GLU A 253 1.68 -9.48 -18.10
C GLU A 253 1.95 -8.36 -19.11
N ALA A 254 0.91 -7.64 -19.54
CA ALA A 254 1.04 -6.57 -20.52
C ALA A 254 1.94 -5.41 -20.04
N VAL A 255 1.95 -5.13 -18.73
CA VAL A 255 2.79 -4.06 -18.12
C VAL A 255 4.02 -4.60 -17.39
N GLY A 256 4.20 -5.92 -17.30
CA GLY A 256 5.43 -6.53 -16.80
C GLY A 256 5.75 -6.29 -15.32
N ILE A 257 4.79 -5.92 -14.46
CA ILE A 257 5.04 -5.57 -13.03
C ILE A 257 5.75 -6.71 -12.29
N LYS A 258 5.36 -7.97 -12.52
CA LYS A 258 5.95 -9.15 -11.85
C LYS A 258 7.47 -9.27 -12.09
N SER A 259 7.98 -8.76 -13.20
CA SER A 259 9.41 -8.83 -13.53
C SER A 259 10.29 -8.00 -12.59
N LEU A 260 9.71 -7.03 -11.87
CA LEU A 260 10.41 -6.22 -10.88
C LEU A 260 10.69 -7.00 -9.59
N PHE A 261 9.84 -7.97 -9.25
CA PHE A 261 9.92 -8.74 -8.02
C PHE A 261 9.95 -10.24 -8.35
N PRO A 262 11.06 -10.72 -8.97
CA PRO A 262 11.17 -12.13 -9.29
C PRO A 262 11.05 -12.95 -8.00
N THR A 263 10.43 -14.13 -8.08
CA THR A 263 10.19 -15.08 -6.96
C THR A 263 9.11 -14.70 -5.94
N PHE A 264 8.46 -13.54 -6.08
CA PHE A 264 7.28 -13.23 -5.27
C PHE A 264 6.09 -14.11 -5.68
N ILE A 265 5.27 -14.47 -4.70
CA ILE A 265 3.94 -15.02 -4.94
C ILE A 265 2.99 -13.84 -5.10
N PHE A 266 2.17 -13.86 -6.14
CA PHE A 266 1.27 -12.75 -6.46
C PHE A 266 -0.19 -13.16 -6.39
N ASP A 267 -1.00 -12.22 -5.93
CA ASP A 267 -2.45 -12.21 -6.02
C ASP A 267 -2.86 -11.00 -6.87
N LEU A 268 -3.81 -11.18 -7.77
CA LEU A 268 -4.19 -10.19 -8.77
C LEU A 268 -5.70 -10.04 -8.83
N LYS A 269 -6.18 -8.80 -8.99
CA LYS A 269 -7.58 -8.51 -9.20
C LYS A 269 -7.79 -7.49 -10.30
N ALA A 270 -8.66 -7.82 -11.24
CA ALA A 270 -9.22 -6.90 -12.21
C ALA A 270 -10.63 -6.49 -11.76
N PHE A 271 -10.97 -5.23 -11.98
CA PHE A 271 -12.27 -4.64 -11.64
C PHE A 271 -13.06 -4.34 -12.92
N ASP A 272 -14.40 -4.43 -12.82
CA ASP A 272 -15.33 -4.18 -13.93
C ASP A 272 -15.92 -2.77 -13.80
N PRO A 273 -15.87 -1.92 -14.84
CA PRO A 273 -15.29 -2.18 -16.18
C PRO A 273 -13.78 -2.01 -16.27
N CYS A 274 -13.16 -1.34 -15.30
CA CYS A 274 -11.74 -1.06 -15.28
C CYS A 274 -11.20 -0.95 -13.85
N GLY A 275 -9.89 -1.06 -13.73
CA GLY A 275 -9.17 -1.03 -12.45
C GLY A 275 -8.40 -2.32 -12.20
N PHE A 276 -7.32 -2.20 -11.45
CA PHE A 276 -6.43 -3.31 -11.16
C PHE A 276 -5.80 -3.17 -9.78
N SER A 277 -5.68 -4.29 -9.06
CA SER A 277 -4.95 -4.40 -7.80
C SER A 277 -4.04 -5.62 -7.84
N LEU A 278 -2.86 -5.49 -7.24
CA LEU A 278 -1.88 -6.56 -7.09
C LEU A 278 -1.33 -6.52 -5.67
N ASN A 279 -1.22 -7.70 -5.06
CA ASN A 279 -0.35 -7.94 -3.92
C ASN A 279 0.71 -8.97 -4.32
N GLY A 280 1.94 -8.77 -3.88
CA GLY A 280 3.03 -9.73 -4.01
C GLY A 280 3.73 -9.91 -2.66
N ILE A 281 4.06 -11.14 -2.28
CA ILE A 281 4.76 -11.43 -1.02
C ILE A 281 5.94 -12.38 -1.21
N LYS A 282 6.98 -12.20 -0.39
CA LYS A 282 8.12 -13.11 -0.23
C LYS A 282 8.76 -12.96 1.14
N GLY A 283 8.62 -13.98 2.00
CA GLY A 283 9.05 -13.85 3.39
C GLY A 283 8.38 -12.65 4.05
N GLN A 284 9.16 -11.80 4.72
CA GLN A 284 8.69 -10.55 5.34
C GLN A 284 8.55 -9.36 4.38
N PHE A 285 8.65 -9.58 3.07
CA PHE A 285 8.58 -8.52 2.09
C PHE A 285 7.28 -8.58 1.30
N TYR A 286 6.74 -7.40 0.99
CA TYR A 286 5.55 -7.24 0.17
C TYR A 286 5.75 -6.18 -0.91
N VAL A 287 4.90 -6.25 -1.93
CA VAL A 287 4.61 -5.16 -2.86
C VAL A 287 3.11 -5.09 -3.05
N ASN A 288 2.53 -3.91 -3.05
CA ASN A 288 1.18 -3.67 -3.54
C ASN A 288 1.22 -2.72 -4.74
N CYS A 289 0.23 -2.83 -5.63
CA CYS A 289 0.05 -1.88 -6.73
C CYS A 289 -1.44 -1.72 -7.03
N HIS A 290 -1.89 -0.47 -7.15
CA HIS A 290 -3.28 -0.14 -7.40
C HIS A 290 -3.39 0.84 -8.57
N VAL A 291 -4.35 0.60 -9.46
CA VAL A 291 -4.54 1.40 -10.68
C VAL A 291 -5.98 1.88 -10.80
N THR A 292 -6.14 3.19 -10.88
CA THR A 292 -7.37 3.92 -11.25
C THR A 292 -7.17 4.46 -12.67
N PRO A 293 -7.66 3.77 -13.72
CA PRO A 293 -7.32 4.10 -15.10
C PRO A 293 -8.14 5.24 -15.74
N GLN A 294 -9.18 5.73 -15.08
CA GLN A 294 -10.07 6.77 -15.57
C GLN A 294 -9.29 8.01 -16.02
N THR A 295 -9.62 8.57 -17.18
CA THR A 295 -8.81 9.63 -17.79
C THR A 295 -8.71 10.89 -16.92
N GLU A 296 -9.83 11.29 -16.32
CA GLU A 296 -9.93 12.53 -15.53
C GLU A 296 -9.19 12.46 -14.18
N CYS A 297 -8.98 11.25 -13.65
CA CYS A 297 -8.39 11.03 -12.33
C CYS A 297 -7.34 9.90 -12.33
N SER A 298 -6.66 9.70 -13.47
CA SER A 298 -5.71 8.61 -13.63
C SER A 298 -4.65 8.60 -12.53
N TYR A 299 -4.59 7.47 -11.81
CA TYR A 299 -3.75 7.29 -10.64
C TYR A 299 -3.18 5.87 -10.62
N LEU A 300 -1.89 5.77 -10.28
CA LEU A 300 -1.24 4.49 -10.03
C LEU A 300 -0.35 4.62 -8.80
N SER A 301 -0.49 3.70 -7.86
CA SER A 301 0.40 3.57 -6.72
C SER A 301 1.17 2.25 -6.80
N LEU A 302 2.40 2.28 -6.30
CA LEU A 302 3.14 1.07 -5.94
C LEU A 302 3.83 1.32 -4.61
N GLU A 303 3.73 0.37 -3.69
CA GLU A 303 4.38 0.42 -2.40
C GLU A 303 5.09 -0.90 -2.12
N THR A 304 6.29 -0.84 -1.56
CA THR A 304 7.04 -2.04 -1.19
C THR A 304 7.99 -1.76 -0.04
N ASN A 305 8.21 -2.78 0.80
CA ASN A 305 9.30 -2.81 1.77
C ASN A 305 10.48 -3.69 1.31
N TRP A 306 10.55 -4.02 0.01
CA TRP A 306 11.63 -4.84 -0.53
C TRP A 306 13.00 -4.16 -0.33
N PRO A 307 13.99 -4.85 0.25
CA PRO A 307 15.24 -4.22 0.62
C PRO A 307 16.14 -3.97 -0.59
N GLU A 308 16.30 -2.71 -0.97
CA GLU A 308 17.32 -2.21 -1.91
C GLU A 308 18.21 -1.16 -1.26
N LYS A 309 19.48 -1.12 -1.69
CA LYS A 309 20.41 -0.03 -1.32
C LYS A 309 20.10 1.26 -2.10
N ASP A 310 19.59 1.08 -3.31
CA ASP A 310 19.30 2.11 -4.30
C ASP A 310 18.11 1.64 -5.15
N TYR A 311 17.01 2.39 -5.10
CA TYR A 311 15.75 2.11 -5.78
C TYR A 311 15.66 2.70 -7.19
N THR A 312 16.72 3.36 -7.67
CA THR A 312 16.75 4.06 -8.97
C THR A 312 16.28 3.18 -10.12
N GLU A 313 16.71 1.92 -10.18
CA GLU A 313 16.36 1.02 -11.28
C GLU A 313 14.89 0.59 -11.24
N ILE A 314 14.31 0.39 -10.04
CA ILE A 314 12.87 0.11 -9.90
C ILE A 314 12.06 1.33 -10.36
N VAL A 315 12.44 2.53 -9.91
CA VAL A 315 11.77 3.78 -10.29
C VAL A 315 11.87 4.01 -11.80
N LYS A 316 13.05 3.86 -12.40
CA LYS A 316 13.26 4.00 -13.85
C LYS A 316 12.37 3.07 -14.66
N LYS A 317 12.30 1.79 -14.29
CA LYS A 317 11.48 0.80 -15.00
C LYS A 317 10.00 1.15 -14.91
N LEU A 318 9.52 1.53 -13.73
CA LEU A 318 8.12 1.93 -13.53
C LEU A 318 7.78 3.20 -14.31
N VAL A 319 8.62 4.23 -14.22
CA VAL A 319 8.42 5.50 -14.94
C VAL A 319 8.49 5.31 -16.45
N THR A 320 9.36 4.41 -16.94
CA THR A 320 9.43 4.06 -18.37
C THR A 320 8.19 3.30 -18.84
N THR A 321 7.71 2.36 -18.02
CA THR A 321 6.54 1.51 -18.32
C THR A 321 5.25 2.33 -18.33
N PHE A 322 5.04 3.14 -17.28
CA PHE A 322 3.79 3.84 -17.06
C PHE A 322 3.75 5.26 -17.64
N ASN A 323 4.93 5.84 -17.91
CA ASN A 323 5.09 7.15 -18.55
C ASN A 323 4.21 8.27 -17.95
N PRO A 324 4.13 8.41 -16.61
CA PRO A 324 3.24 9.36 -15.96
C PRO A 324 3.62 10.83 -16.21
N GLY A 325 2.66 11.74 -16.13
CA GLY A 325 2.96 13.17 -16.16
C GLY A 325 3.67 13.65 -14.89
N ASN A 326 3.28 13.09 -13.73
CA ASN A 326 3.81 13.46 -12.42
C ASN A 326 4.08 12.21 -11.58
N VAL A 327 5.16 12.25 -10.80
CA VAL A 327 5.54 11.19 -9.86
C VAL A 327 5.88 11.83 -8.52
N LEU A 328 5.25 11.36 -7.46
CA LEU A 328 5.59 11.64 -6.07
C LEU A 328 6.09 10.34 -5.45
N LEU A 329 7.29 10.40 -4.88
CA LEU A 329 7.94 9.27 -4.24
C LEU A 329 8.15 9.57 -2.76
N THR A 330 7.87 8.62 -1.90
CA THR A 330 8.27 8.63 -0.49
C THR A 330 9.18 7.44 -0.23
N LEU A 331 10.26 7.67 0.51
CA LEU A 331 11.16 6.61 0.94
C LEU A 331 11.44 6.78 2.43
N PHE A 332 10.91 5.85 3.22
CA PHE A 332 11.21 5.68 4.64
C PHE A 332 12.38 4.73 4.79
N VAL A 333 13.34 5.08 5.64
CA VAL A 333 14.52 4.26 5.93
C VAL A 333 14.85 4.43 7.40
N ASN A 334 15.02 3.33 8.13
CA ASN A 334 15.57 3.40 9.48
C ASN A 334 17.09 3.13 9.52
N GLN A 335 17.70 3.35 10.68
CA GLN A 335 19.16 3.25 10.87
C GLN A 335 19.74 1.86 10.59
N SER A 336 18.93 0.80 10.72
CA SER A 336 19.35 -0.59 10.48
C SER A 336 19.18 -1.04 9.03
N SER A 337 18.58 -0.20 8.18
CA SER A 337 18.30 -0.54 6.80
C SER A 337 19.57 -0.71 5.95
N ILE A 338 19.45 -1.49 4.87
CA ILE A 338 20.52 -1.61 3.88
C ILE A 338 20.66 -0.37 3.00
N CYS A 339 19.59 0.41 2.84
CA CYS A 339 19.69 1.76 2.31
C CYS A 339 20.25 2.65 3.43
N PRO A 340 21.41 3.29 3.25
CA PRO A 340 22.04 4.03 4.34
C PRO A 340 21.27 5.31 4.71
N ASN A 341 20.58 5.92 3.74
CA ASN A 341 19.80 7.14 3.95
C ASN A 341 18.81 7.33 2.79
N SER A 342 17.57 7.70 3.10
CA SER A 342 16.50 7.88 2.13
C SER A 342 16.84 8.92 1.05
N ILE A 343 17.64 9.96 1.36
CA ILE A 343 17.99 11.02 0.40
C ILE A 343 18.86 10.49 -0.76
N LEU A 344 19.58 9.39 -0.51
CA LEU A 344 20.46 8.71 -1.45
C LEU A 344 19.78 7.52 -2.13
N GLY A 345 18.59 7.13 -1.66
CA GLY A 345 17.92 5.92 -2.12
C GLY A 345 17.38 5.99 -3.54
N VAL A 346 17.32 7.19 -4.15
CA VAL A 346 16.95 7.40 -5.55
C VAL A 346 17.83 8.49 -6.15
N LYS A 347 18.46 8.19 -7.29
CA LYS A 347 19.21 9.14 -8.11
C LYS A 347 18.29 9.71 -9.18
N GLU A 348 17.59 10.78 -8.84
CA GLU A 348 16.58 11.38 -9.72
C GLU A 348 17.15 11.89 -11.05
N ASP A 349 18.43 12.28 -11.09
CA ASP A 349 19.10 12.75 -12.30
C ASP A 349 19.26 11.64 -13.36
N ASP A 350 19.18 10.37 -12.93
CA ASP A 350 19.22 9.23 -13.86
C ASP A 350 17.83 8.90 -14.44
N ILE A 351 16.75 9.52 -13.97
CA ILE A 351 15.38 9.28 -14.47
C ILE A 351 15.15 10.16 -15.71
N LEU A 352 15.57 9.63 -16.86
CA LEU A 352 15.56 10.35 -18.13
C LEU A 352 14.14 10.83 -18.52
N GLY A 353 14.06 12.07 -19.00
CA GLY A 353 12.80 12.68 -19.44
C GLY A 353 11.95 13.30 -18.33
N TYR A 354 12.43 13.30 -17.09
CA TYR A 354 11.78 13.92 -15.94
C TYR A 354 12.67 15.00 -15.33
N LYS A 355 12.04 15.96 -14.65
CA LYS A 355 12.71 17.03 -13.91
C LYS A 355 12.27 16.99 -12.45
N ARG A 356 13.23 17.10 -11.54
CA ARG A 356 12.95 17.33 -10.12
C ARG A 356 12.21 18.65 -9.90
N VAL A 357 11.04 18.54 -9.28
CA VAL A 357 10.24 19.68 -8.84
C VAL A 357 10.61 20.02 -7.40
N ASP A 358 10.55 19.05 -6.49
CA ASP A 358 10.95 19.20 -5.09
C ASP A 358 11.64 17.92 -4.59
N LYS A 359 12.53 18.08 -3.62
CA LYS A 359 13.09 16.98 -2.83
C LYS A 359 13.24 17.47 -1.39
N GLN A 360 12.50 16.88 -0.48
CA GLN A 360 12.48 17.25 0.93
C GLN A 360 12.91 16.05 1.77
N TYR A 361 13.75 16.32 2.77
CA TYR A 361 14.29 15.32 3.69
C TYR A 361 13.85 15.66 5.11
N CYS A 362 13.37 14.66 5.83
CA CYS A 362 13.05 14.77 7.25
C CYS A 362 13.68 13.60 8.01
N GLU A 363 14.07 13.88 9.25
CA GLU A 363 14.56 12.89 10.18
C GLU A 363 13.69 12.97 11.43
N PHE A 364 13.22 11.82 11.89
CA PHE A 364 12.28 11.70 12.99
C PHE A 364 12.97 11.09 14.21
N SER A 365 12.41 11.39 15.39
CA SER A 365 12.88 10.89 16.68
C SER A 365 12.85 9.36 16.80
N ASN A 366 11.92 8.70 16.10
CA ASN A 366 11.78 7.24 16.03
C ASN A 366 12.84 6.55 15.14
N SER A 367 13.93 7.24 14.81
CA SER A 367 15.08 6.73 14.03
C SER A 367 14.81 6.46 12.55
N TYR A 368 13.65 6.88 12.03
CA TYR A 368 13.39 6.92 10.58
C TYR A 368 13.83 8.24 9.98
N ASN A 369 14.38 8.17 8.77
CA ASN A 369 14.46 9.30 7.87
C ASN A 369 13.55 9.07 6.67
N VAL A 370 13.01 10.17 6.13
CA VAL A 370 12.09 10.18 5.00
C VAL A 370 12.57 11.14 3.95
N THR A 371 12.49 10.71 2.70
CA THR A 371 12.63 11.59 1.55
C THR A 371 11.36 11.59 0.74
N LEU A 372 10.80 12.79 0.55
CA LEU A 372 9.79 13.05 -0.45
C LEU A 372 10.47 13.63 -1.69
N LEU A 373 10.29 12.98 -2.83
CA LEU A 373 10.81 13.40 -4.13
C LEU A 373 9.64 13.56 -5.10
N THR A 374 9.51 14.75 -5.70
CA THR A 374 8.56 14.99 -6.78
C THR A 374 9.33 15.22 -8.07
N ILE A 375 9.04 14.42 -9.10
CA ILE A 375 9.56 14.59 -10.46
C ILE A 375 8.41 14.69 -11.44
N THR A 376 8.56 15.50 -12.48
CA THR A 376 7.52 15.68 -13.50
C THR A 376 8.09 15.62 -14.90
N LYS A 377 7.27 15.16 -15.83
CA LYS A 377 7.61 15.18 -17.24
C LYS A 377 7.50 16.62 -17.75
N PRO A 378 8.55 17.20 -18.38
CA PRO A 378 8.47 18.54 -18.95
C PRO A 378 7.34 18.60 -19.98
N SER A 379 6.36 19.46 -19.75
CA SER A 379 5.37 19.80 -20.77
C SER A 379 6.03 20.80 -21.73
N PHE A 380 6.32 20.36 -22.96
CA PHE A 380 6.65 21.29 -24.03
C PHE A 380 5.39 22.07 -24.36
N LYS A 381 5.25 23.28 -23.83
CA LYS A 381 4.36 24.27 -24.43
C LYS A 381 4.99 24.62 -25.79
N LEU A 382 4.47 24.02 -26.85
CA LEU A 382 4.72 24.47 -28.22
C LEU A 382 4.09 25.85 -28.43
#